data_AF-A0AA39P0N8-F1
#
_entry.id   AF-A0AA39P0N8-F1
#
_cell.length_a   1.000
_cell.length_b   1.000
_cell.length_c   1.000
_cell.angle_alpha   90.00
_cell.angle_beta   90.00
_cell.angle_gamma   90.00
#
_symmetry.space_group_name_H-M   'P 1'
#
loop_
_entity.id
_entity.type
_entity.pdbx_description
1 polymer ?
#
loop_
_entity_poly.entity_id
_entity_poly.type
_entity_poly.pdbx_seq_one_letter_code
_entity_poly.pdbx_strand_id
1 'polypeptide(L)'
;MNEVTVSGLERTMSGRVTSDCLVFRSYLLLRIPAHRIALTRLLTSNHTLAVERGRWLRVDGTSETIPRALRICRCCHDDVEDELHVLFICSDSILCGIRADFLGDIWRAYPALRHRSVSPKELLHSLLTYSDTLPRLGRYVYEMLDQDDNCSKTY
;
A
#
# COMPACT_ATOMS: atom_id res chain seq x y z
N MET A 1 27.90 3.52 -3.37
CA MET A 1 27.17 2.25 -3.18
C MET A 1 26.44 2.39 -1.86
N ASN A 2 25.17 2.77 -1.89
CA ASN A 2 24.39 2.94 -0.66
C ASN A 2 23.63 1.63 -0.41
N GLU A 3 23.96 0.97 0.70
CA GLU A 3 23.22 -0.17 1.21
C GLU A 3 21.81 0.29 1.60
N VAL A 4 20.81 -0.22 0.90
CA VAL A 4 19.40 -0.07 1.28
C VAL A 4 19.14 -1.07 2.39
N THR A 5 19.21 -0.62 3.65
CA THR A 5 18.78 -1.39 4.81
C THR A 5 17.25 -1.43 4.87
N VAL A 6 16.64 -2.43 4.23
CA VAL A 6 15.23 -2.77 4.44
C VAL A 6 15.12 -3.65 5.68
N SER A 7 15.15 -3.07 6.88
CA SER A 7 14.90 -3.80 8.13
C SER A 7 13.39 -3.90 8.38
N GLY A 8 12.74 -4.84 7.69
CA GLY A 8 11.38 -5.26 8.02
C GLY A 8 11.37 -6.13 9.28
N LEU A 9 11.22 -5.53 10.45
CA LEU A 9 10.97 -6.25 11.71
C LEU A 9 9.60 -6.93 11.63
N GLU A 10 9.58 -8.26 11.62
CA GLU A 10 8.37 -9.04 11.85
C GLU A 10 8.44 -9.74 13.21
N ARG A 11 7.31 -9.80 13.91
CA ARG A 11 7.18 -10.59 15.14
C ARG A 11 6.86 -12.02 14.74
N THR A 12 7.68 -12.95 15.20
CA THR A 12 7.36 -14.37 15.09
C THR A 12 6.17 -14.72 16.01
N MET A 13 5.57 -15.89 15.80
CA MET A 13 4.53 -16.43 16.69
C MET A 13 5.02 -16.61 18.14
N SER A 14 6.33 -16.57 18.40
CA SER A 14 6.93 -16.62 19.75
C SER A 14 7.24 -15.23 20.33
N GLY A 15 6.86 -14.14 19.65
CA GLY A 15 7.10 -12.77 20.10
C GLY A 15 8.55 -12.29 19.97
N ARG A 16 9.45 -13.10 19.38
CA ARG A 16 10.82 -12.67 19.09
C ARG A 16 10.84 -11.82 17.82
N VAL A 17 11.56 -10.71 17.90
CA VAL A 17 11.86 -9.82 16.78
C VAL A 17 13.13 -10.32 16.12
N THR A 18 13.08 -10.73 14.85
CA THR A 18 14.27 -11.14 14.10
C THR A 18 14.40 -10.32 12.81
N SER A 19 15.64 -9.98 12.47
CA SER A 19 16.00 -9.23 11.25
C SER A 19 16.43 -10.18 10.11
N ASP A 20 16.06 -11.46 10.19
CA ASP A 20 16.45 -12.43 9.17
C ASP A 20 15.55 -12.26 7.94
N CYS A 21 16.18 -12.08 6.78
CA CYS A 21 15.50 -12.13 5.48
C CYS A 21 14.80 -13.47 5.20
N LEU A 22 14.99 -14.47 6.08
CA LEU A 22 14.41 -15.81 6.01
C LEU A 22 13.13 -15.98 6.85
N VAL A 23 12.65 -14.93 7.53
CA VAL A 23 11.36 -15.00 8.23
C VAL A 23 10.23 -15.07 7.20
N PHE A 24 9.41 -16.12 7.35
CA PHE A 24 8.23 -16.29 6.53
C PHE A 24 7.26 -15.11 6.75
N ARG A 25 6.91 -14.42 5.66
CA ARG A 25 6.06 -13.23 5.70
C ARG A 25 4.59 -13.62 5.88
N SER A 26 3.97 -13.20 6.98
CA SER A 26 2.60 -13.63 7.34
C SER A 26 1.54 -13.27 6.30
N TYR A 27 1.76 -12.21 5.51
CA TYR A 27 0.82 -11.82 4.43
C TYR A 27 0.73 -12.87 3.30
N LEU A 28 1.72 -13.76 3.17
CA LEU A 28 1.69 -14.86 2.22
C LEU A 28 0.72 -15.98 2.63
N LEU A 29 0.19 -15.96 3.86
CA LEU A 29 -0.81 -16.93 4.35
C LEU A 29 -2.25 -16.46 4.20
N LEU A 30 -2.48 -15.27 3.61
CA LEU A 30 -3.83 -14.80 3.34
C LEU A 30 -4.59 -15.82 2.49
N ARG A 31 -5.75 -16.27 2.98
CA ARG A 31 -6.52 -17.36 2.36
C ARG A 31 -7.03 -17.00 0.97
N ILE A 32 -7.56 -15.78 0.81
CA ILE A 32 -8.14 -15.31 -0.45
C ILE A 32 -7.00 -14.94 -1.42
N PRO A 33 -6.86 -15.65 -2.56
CA PRO A 33 -5.74 -15.42 -3.48
C PRO A 33 -5.65 -13.99 -4.01
N ALA A 34 -6.78 -13.37 -4.36
CA ALA A 34 -6.81 -12.00 -4.87
C ALA A 34 -6.22 -10.98 -3.87
N HIS A 35 -6.59 -11.09 -2.60
CA HIS A 35 -6.08 -10.22 -1.52
C HIS A 35 -4.59 -10.44 -1.29
N ARG A 36 -4.15 -11.70 -1.30
CA ARG A 36 -2.73 -12.05 -1.17
C ARG A 36 -1.91 -11.48 -2.31
N ILE A 37 -2.39 -11.62 -3.55
CA ILE A 37 -1.72 -11.11 -4.75
C ILE A 37 -1.64 -9.59 -4.71
N ALA A 38 -2.75 -8.91 -4.40
CA ALA A 38 -2.78 -7.44 -4.31
C ALA A 38 -1.81 -6.91 -3.27
N LEU A 39 -1.82 -7.46 -2.05
CA LEU A 39 -0.91 -7.05 -0.99
C LEU A 39 0.56 -7.37 -1.33
N THR A 40 0.83 -8.53 -1.94
CA THR A 40 2.19 -8.86 -2.40
C THR A 40 2.66 -7.86 -3.45
N ARG A 41 1.83 -7.57 -4.46
CA ARG A 41 2.13 -6.61 -5.51
C ARG A 41 2.44 -5.22 -4.95
N LEU A 42 1.63 -4.74 -4.01
CA LEU A 42 1.87 -3.49 -3.29
C LEU A 42 3.25 -3.48 -2.63
N LEU A 43 3.59 -4.52 -1.86
CA LEU A 43 4.83 -4.58 -1.08
C LEU A 43 6.08 -4.80 -1.93
N THR A 44 5.96 -5.41 -3.10
CA THR A 44 7.07 -5.67 -4.01
C THR A 44 7.18 -4.65 -5.15
N SER A 45 6.46 -3.53 -5.07
CA SER A 45 6.40 -2.51 -6.12
C SER A 45 6.02 -3.08 -7.50
N ASN A 46 5.17 -4.12 -7.52
CA ASN A 46 4.68 -4.77 -8.74
C ASN A 46 3.20 -4.43 -8.98
N HIS A 47 2.89 -3.14 -8.93
CA HIS A 47 1.54 -2.58 -9.11
C HIS A 47 1.53 -1.52 -10.21
N THR A 48 0.33 -1.10 -10.59
CA THR A 48 0.06 -0.19 -11.71
C THR A 48 0.06 1.28 -11.31
N LEU A 49 0.30 1.64 -10.05
CA LEU A 49 0.38 3.06 -9.65
C LEU A 49 1.44 3.83 -10.45
N ALA A 50 1.21 5.11 -10.69
CA ALA A 50 2.04 5.94 -11.56
C ALA A 50 3.47 6.06 -11.03
N VAL A 51 3.69 5.99 -9.72
CA VAL A 51 5.05 5.95 -9.14
C VAL A 51 5.90 4.83 -9.73
N GLU A 52 5.31 3.68 -10.07
CA GLU A 52 6.02 2.55 -10.69
C GLU A 52 5.90 2.52 -12.21
N ARG A 53 4.73 2.83 -12.80
CA ARG A 53 4.61 2.93 -14.27
C ARG A 53 5.53 4.00 -14.85
N GLY A 54 5.52 5.20 -14.25
CA GLY A 54 6.33 6.34 -14.68
C GLY A 54 7.83 6.15 -14.46
N ARG A 55 8.25 5.10 -13.74
CA ARG A 55 9.67 4.77 -13.57
C ARG A 55 10.33 4.35 -14.90
N TRP A 56 9.56 3.76 -15.80
CA TRP A 56 10.05 3.17 -17.04
C TRP A 56 9.58 3.89 -18.31
N LEU A 57 8.50 4.67 -18.21
CA LEU A 57 8.01 5.51 -19.30
C LEU A 57 8.98 6.67 -19.56
N ARG A 58 9.20 6.96 -20.84
CA ARG A 58 10.02 8.08 -21.29
C ARG A 58 9.16 9.28 -21.61
N VAL A 59 9.70 10.47 -21.38
CA VAL A 59 9.12 11.71 -21.89
C VAL A 59 9.31 11.73 -23.41
N ASP A 60 8.25 12.09 -24.15
CA ASP A 60 8.27 12.09 -25.61
C ASP A 60 9.42 12.96 -26.14
N GLY A 61 10.20 12.38 -27.05
CA GLY A 61 11.35 13.05 -27.65
C GLY A 61 12.60 13.12 -26.76
N THR A 62 12.61 12.49 -25.57
CA THR A 62 13.79 12.46 -24.69
C THR A 62 14.18 11.05 -24.26
N SER A 63 15.37 10.92 -23.67
CA SER A 63 15.81 9.68 -22.99
C SER A 63 15.48 9.67 -21.50
N GLU A 64 14.81 10.71 -21.01
CA GLU A 64 14.50 10.89 -19.59
C GLU A 64 13.22 10.15 -19.21
N THR A 65 13.20 9.56 -18.01
CA THR A 65 12.01 8.96 -17.45
C THR A 65 11.10 10.03 -16.86
N ILE A 66 9.81 9.72 -16.70
CA ILE A 66 8.86 10.68 -16.12
C ILE A 66 9.30 11.04 -14.69
N PRO A 67 9.57 12.32 -14.38
CA PRO A 67 9.90 12.78 -13.03
C PRO A 67 8.83 12.39 -12.02
N ARG A 68 9.22 12.04 -10.78
CA ARG A 68 8.26 11.60 -9.74
C ARG A 68 7.13 12.61 -9.52
N ALA A 69 7.45 13.90 -9.51
CA ALA A 69 6.47 14.97 -9.33
C ALA A 69 5.39 15.03 -10.42
N LEU A 70 5.61 14.40 -11.58
CA LEU A 70 4.66 14.33 -12.69
C LEU A 70 3.89 13.00 -12.76
N ARG A 71 4.12 12.08 -11.81
CA ARG A 71 3.43 10.78 -11.74
C ARG A 71 2.11 10.94 -10.98
N ILE A 72 1.23 11.78 -11.49
CA ILE A 72 0.01 12.24 -10.82
C ILE A 72 -1.03 11.12 -10.70
N CYS A 73 -1.77 11.11 -9.59
CA CYS A 73 -2.90 10.22 -9.32
C CYS A 73 -3.99 10.39 -10.37
N ARG A 74 -4.39 9.29 -11.00
CA ARG A 74 -5.45 9.25 -12.01
C ARG A 74 -6.85 9.44 -11.43
N CYS A 75 -7.02 9.26 -10.12
CA CYS A 75 -8.32 9.37 -9.46
C CYS A 75 -8.60 10.81 -9.04
N CYS A 76 -7.69 11.44 -8.28
CA CYS A 76 -7.89 12.80 -7.80
C CYS A 76 -7.18 13.89 -8.63
N HIS A 77 -6.22 13.54 -9.48
CA HIS A 77 -5.44 14.47 -10.31
C HIS A 77 -4.64 15.55 -9.56
N ASP A 78 -4.53 15.44 -8.24
CA ASP A 78 -3.99 16.52 -7.38
C ASP A 78 -2.58 16.26 -6.82
N ASP A 79 -2.15 14.99 -6.69
CA ASP A 79 -0.90 14.61 -6.02
C ASP A 79 -0.29 13.36 -6.67
N VAL A 80 0.93 12.98 -6.27
CA VAL A 80 1.64 11.82 -6.81
C VAL A 80 0.90 10.51 -6.49
N GLU A 81 0.70 9.67 -7.51
CA GLU A 81 0.12 8.33 -7.39
C GLU A 81 1.12 7.34 -6.79
N ASP A 82 1.33 7.43 -5.48
CA ASP A 82 2.06 6.43 -4.71
C ASP A 82 1.15 5.60 -3.79
N GLU A 83 1.73 4.58 -3.17
CA GLU A 83 1.01 3.61 -2.34
C GLU A 83 0.34 4.28 -1.15
N LEU A 84 1.02 5.24 -0.51
CA LEU A 84 0.46 5.92 0.66
C LEU A 84 -0.63 6.92 0.26
N HIS A 85 -0.45 7.57 -0.89
CA HIS A 85 -1.47 8.43 -1.46
C HIS A 85 -2.76 7.66 -1.69
N VAL A 86 -2.72 6.59 -2.50
CA VAL A 86 -3.90 5.78 -2.83
C VAL A 86 -4.51 5.17 -1.57
N LEU A 87 -3.70 4.60 -0.69
CA LEU A 87 -4.21 3.91 0.49
C LEU A 87 -4.70 4.84 1.60
N PHE A 88 -4.22 6.07 1.75
CA PHE A 88 -4.50 6.84 2.97
C PHE A 88 -4.82 8.31 2.77
N ILE A 89 -4.59 8.88 1.59
CA ILE A 89 -4.65 10.34 1.38
C ILE A 89 -5.64 10.73 0.29
N CYS A 90 -5.70 9.97 -0.82
CA CYS A 90 -6.42 10.32 -2.04
C CYS A 90 -7.83 10.87 -1.77
N SER A 91 -8.14 12.02 -2.36
CA SER A 91 -9.40 12.76 -2.18
C SER A 91 -10.54 12.26 -3.07
N ASP A 92 -10.29 11.27 -3.92
CA ASP A 92 -11.37 10.66 -4.72
C ASP A 92 -12.48 10.12 -3.82
N SER A 93 -13.72 10.39 -4.21
CA SER A 93 -14.90 10.08 -3.38
C SER A 93 -15.10 8.58 -3.13
N ILE A 94 -14.79 7.73 -4.11
CA ILE A 94 -14.96 6.28 -4.01
C ILE A 94 -13.85 5.71 -3.13
N LEU A 95 -12.60 6.09 -3.38
CA LEU A 95 -11.47 5.70 -2.52
C LEU A 95 -11.66 6.19 -1.08
N CYS A 96 -12.18 7.41 -0.88
CA CYS A 96 -12.53 7.92 0.44
C CYS A 96 -13.54 7.02 1.17
N GLY A 97 -14.56 6.53 0.47
CA GLY A 97 -15.54 5.59 1.02
C GLY A 97 -14.91 4.27 1.46
N ILE A 98 -14.14 3.63 0.57
CA ILE A 98 -13.44 2.36 0.87
C ILE A 98 -12.50 2.55 2.07
N ARG A 99 -11.77 3.67 2.13
CA ARG A 99 -10.88 4.02 3.24
C ARG A 99 -11.63 4.23 4.55
N ALA A 100 -12.72 4.97 4.52
CA ALA A 100 -13.53 5.23 5.71
C ALA A 100 -14.08 3.94 6.31
N ASP A 101 -14.58 3.03 5.47
CA ASP A 101 -15.11 1.73 5.89
C ASP A 101 -14.01 0.86 6.50
N PHE A 102 -12.88 0.72 5.79
CA PHE A 102 -11.73 -0.06 6.27
C PHE A 102 -11.22 0.46 7.61
N LEU A 103 -10.97 1.77 7.70
CA LEU A 103 -10.42 2.34 8.91
C LEU A 103 -11.44 2.31 10.06
N GLY A 104 -12.73 2.55 9.78
CA GLY A 104 -13.83 2.38 10.72
C GLY A 104 -13.83 1.00 11.38
N ASP A 105 -13.65 -0.03 10.57
CA ASP A 105 -13.53 -1.40 11.00
C ASP A 105 -12.25 -1.68 11.82
N ILE A 106 -11.10 -1.17 11.37
CA ILE A 106 -9.84 -1.30 12.09
C ILE A 106 -9.90 -0.62 13.45
N TRP A 107 -10.43 0.60 13.54
CA TRP A 107 -10.50 1.33 14.80
C TRP A 107 -11.48 0.70 15.79
N ARG A 108 -12.55 0.07 15.28
CA ARG A 108 -13.50 -0.67 16.13
C ARG A 108 -12.88 -1.94 16.71
N ALA A 109 -12.11 -2.67 15.91
CA ALA A 109 -11.47 -3.92 16.35
C ALA A 109 -10.16 -3.70 17.13
N TYR A 110 -9.40 -2.65 16.78
CA TYR A 110 -8.06 -2.37 17.29
C TYR A 110 -7.90 -0.88 17.64
N PRO A 111 -8.65 -0.35 18.62
CA PRO A 111 -8.69 1.08 18.93
C PRO A 111 -7.32 1.69 19.26
N ALA A 112 -6.40 0.89 19.81
CA ALA A 112 -5.03 1.33 20.12
C ALA A 112 -4.22 1.75 18.87
N LEU A 113 -4.54 1.24 17.68
CA LEU A 113 -3.86 1.63 16.44
C LEU A 113 -4.20 3.06 16.03
N ARG A 114 -5.40 3.56 16.36
CA ARG A 114 -5.85 4.90 15.97
C ARG A 114 -4.93 6.02 16.48
N HIS A 115 -4.40 5.83 17.68
CA HIS A 115 -3.63 6.87 18.38
C HIS A 115 -2.11 6.67 18.28
N ARG A 116 -1.66 5.52 17.80
CA ARG A 116 -0.23 5.17 17.72
C ARG A 116 0.43 5.57 16.41
N SER A 117 -0.34 5.66 15.33
CA SER A 117 0.19 5.97 14.00
C SER A 117 0.10 7.46 13.74
N VAL A 118 1.25 8.13 13.64
CA VAL A 118 1.34 9.57 13.40
C VAL A 118 1.37 9.86 11.89
N SER A 119 1.75 8.88 11.08
CA SER A 119 1.77 8.97 9.61
C SER A 119 1.12 7.78 8.91
N PRO A 120 0.69 7.94 7.64
CA PRO A 120 0.22 6.83 6.80
C PRO A 120 1.20 5.66 6.71
N LYS A 121 2.51 5.96 6.65
CA LYS A 121 3.57 4.95 6.59
C LYS A 121 3.61 4.11 7.86
N GLU A 122 3.57 4.75 9.03
CA GLU A 122 3.55 4.05 10.32
C GLU A 122 2.28 3.23 10.51
N LEU A 123 1.14 3.72 10.01
CA LEU A 123 -0.11 2.97 10.01
C LEU A 123 0.00 1.70 9.16
N LEU A 124 0.52 1.81 7.94
CA LEU A 124 0.75 0.65 7.07
C LEU A 124 1.68 -0.37 7.73
N HIS A 125 2.81 0.07 8.29
CA HIS A 125 3.73 -0.82 9.00
C HIS A 125 3.06 -1.50 10.21
N SER A 126 2.26 -0.77 10.97
CA SER A 126 1.51 -1.34 12.08
C SER A 126 0.53 -2.42 11.60
N LEU A 127 -0.23 -2.15 10.54
CA LEU A 127 -1.18 -3.09 9.95
C LEU A 127 -0.52 -4.34 9.35
N LEU A 128 0.73 -4.23 8.88
CA LEU A 128 1.52 -5.36 8.38
C LEU A 128 2.13 -6.19 9.51
N THR A 129 2.40 -5.57 10.67
CA THR A 129 3.06 -6.23 11.80
C THR A 129 2.11 -7.17 12.56
N TYR A 130 0.83 -6.84 12.65
CA TYR A 130 -0.15 -7.67 13.35
C TYR A 130 -0.81 -8.65 12.38
N SER A 131 -0.62 -9.96 12.61
CA SER A 131 -1.22 -11.01 11.78
C SER A 131 -2.74 -10.87 11.64
N ASP A 132 -3.39 -10.40 12.71
CA ASP A 132 -4.85 -10.34 12.81
C ASP A 132 -5.46 -9.18 12.02
N THR A 133 -4.64 -8.20 11.62
CA THR A 133 -5.06 -7.11 10.71
C THR A 133 -4.86 -7.47 9.25
N LEU A 134 -4.00 -8.45 8.93
CA LEU A 134 -3.66 -8.81 7.55
C LEU A 134 -4.88 -9.20 6.69
N PRO A 135 -5.87 -9.98 7.16
CA PRO A 135 -7.04 -10.31 6.33
C PRO A 135 -7.83 -9.06 5.92
N ARG A 136 -7.97 -8.10 6.84
CA ARG A 136 -8.65 -6.82 6.57
C ARG A 136 -7.81 -5.94 5.65
N LEU A 137 -6.50 -5.84 5.91
CA LEU A 137 -5.57 -5.10 5.07
C LEU A 137 -5.50 -5.65 3.64
N GLY A 138 -5.43 -6.97 3.48
CA GLY A 138 -5.36 -7.60 2.17
C GLY A 138 -6.61 -7.36 1.33
N ARG A 139 -7.79 -7.42 1.95
CA ARG A 139 -9.05 -7.04 1.30
C ARG A 139 -9.03 -5.57 0.89
N TYR A 140 -8.65 -4.70 1.82
CA TYR A 140 -8.58 -3.26 1.59
C TYR A 140 -7.66 -2.88 0.43
N VAL A 141 -6.44 -3.43 0.40
CA VAL A 141 -5.48 -3.18 -0.68
C VAL A 141 -6.01 -3.70 -2.01
N TYR A 142 -6.69 -4.84 -2.01
CA TYR A 142 -7.33 -5.35 -3.22
C TYR A 142 -8.42 -4.40 -3.74
N GLU A 143 -9.36 -3.98 -2.89
CA GLU A 143 -10.43 -3.04 -3.26
C GLU A 143 -9.87 -1.69 -3.73
N MET A 144 -8.85 -1.17 -3.06
CA MET A 144 -8.19 0.10 -3.41
C MET A 144 -7.51 0.05 -4.78
N LEU A 145 -6.72 -0.99 -5.04
CA LEU A 145 -6.00 -1.11 -6.31
C LEU A 145 -6.96 -1.42 -7.48
N ASP A 146 -8.01 -2.21 -7.24
CA ASP A 146 -9.04 -2.48 -8.24
C ASP A 146 -9.82 -1.21 -8.60
N GLN A 147 -10.17 -0.40 -7.60
CA GLN A 147 -10.83 0.89 -7.84
C GLN A 147 -9.91 1.91 -8.52
N ASP A 148 -8.65 2.02 -8.10
CA ASP A 148 -7.66 2.90 -8.74
C ASP A 148 -7.53 2.57 -10.24
N ASP A 149 -7.39 1.29 -10.60
CA ASP A 149 -7.31 0.87 -11.99
C ASP A 149 -8.56 1.23 -12.82
N ASN A 150 -9.72 1.45 -12.18
CA ASN A 150 -10.95 1.86 -12.83
C ASN A 150 -11.13 3.39 -12.93
N CYS A 151 -10.40 4.20 -12.18
CA CYS A 151 -10.45 5.67 -12.29
C CYS A 151 -10.05 6.19 -13.68
N SER A 152 -9.24 5.45 -14.45
CA SER A 152 -8.86 5.82 -15.81
C SER A 152 -9.98 5.67 -16.86
N LYS A 153 -11.17 5.18 -16.49
CA LYS A 153 -12.27 4.86 -17.42
C LYS A 153 -13.42 5.86 -17.42
N THR A 154 -13.35 6.91 -16.60
CA THR A 154 -14.35 7.99 -16.56
C THR A 154 -13.81 9.22 -17.27
N TYR A 155 -13.90 9.22 -18.60
CA TYR A 155 -13.81 10.41 -19.45
C TYR A 155 -15.00 10.41 -20.40
#